data_AF-A0A2E6CEI2-F1
#
_entry.id   AF-A0A2E6CEI2-F1
#
_cell.length_a   1.000
_cell.length_b   1.000
_cell.length_c   1.000
_cell.angle_alpha   90.00
_cell.angle_beta   90.00
_cell.angle_gamma   90.00
#
_symmetry.space_group_name_H-M   'P 1'
#
loop_
_entity.id
_entity.type
_entity.pdbx_description
1 polymer ?
#
loop_
_entity_poly.entity_id
_entity_poly.type
_entity_poly.pdbx_seq_one_letter_code
_entity_poly.pdbx_strand_id
1 'polypeptide(L)' 'MKSGAEVDPVPPGDGLINMTQSLGFDSDHRAIVSYHKHDEGGCTQAYCACLEQDAWVIYQLSDWNYRWAFSRGGSIRAEI' A
#
# COMPACT_ATOMS: atom_id res chain seq x y z
N MET A 1 17.77 -6.60 17.78
CA MET A 1 17.21 -5.28 17.44
C MET A 1 16.43 -5.42 16.14
N LYS A 2 15.16 -5.02 16.09
CA LYS A 2 14.48 -4.83 14.81
C LYS A 2 14.98 -3.51 14.24
N SER A 3 15.55 -3.53 13.03
CA SER A 3 16.14 -2.36 12.37
C SER A 3 15.17 -1.68 11.40
N GLY A 4 13.87 -1.90 11.54
CA GLY A 4 12.85 -1.44 10.60
C GLY A 4 11.66 -0.81 11.30
N ALA A 5 11.04 0.17 10.64
CA ALA A 5 9.78 0.77 11.02
C ALA A 5 8.61 0.04 10.33
N GLU A 6 7.52 -0.18 11.05
CA GLU A 6 6.26 -0.64 10.47
C GLU A 6 5.49 0.58 9.96
N VAL A 7 5.02 0.53 8.70
CA VAL A 7 4.38 1.66 8.01
C VAL A 7 2.86 1.55 8.08
N ASP A 8 2.33 0.44 7.58
CA ASP A 8 0.92 0.09 7.60
C ASP A 8 0.84 -1.45 7.73
N PRO A 9 0.32 -1.98 8.85
CA PRO A 9 0.20 -3.42 9.04
C PRO A 9 -0.93 -3.98 8.15
N VAL A 10 -0.56 -4.61 7.04
CA VAL A 10 -1.51 -5.27 6.13
C VAL A 10 -1.38 -6.79 6.25
N PRO A 11 -2.47 -7.52 6.59
CA PRO A 11 -2.46 -8.98 6.69
C PRO A 11 -2.12 -9.70 5.36
N PRO A 12 -1.64 -10.96 5.43
CA PRO A 12 -1.46 -11.78 4.24
C PRO A 12 -2.77 -11.97 3.47
N GLY A 13 -2.76 -11.64 2.18
CA GLY A 13 -3.93 -11.77 1.30
C GLY A 13 -4.69 -10.48 1.03
N ASP A 14 -4.39 -9.40 1.76
CA ASP A 14 -5.12 -8.13 1.67
C ASP A 14 -4.53 -7.18 0.60
N GLY A 15 -4.06 -7.75 -0.53
CA GLY A 15 -3.77 -6.98 -1.73
C GLY A 15 -2.42 -6.27 -1.80
N LEU A 16 -1.53 -6.42 -0.81
CA LEU A 16 -0.14 -5.97 -0.96
C LEU A 16 0.60 -6.79 -2.02
N ILE A 17 1.34 -6.10 -2.88
CA ILE A 17 2.17 -6.72 -3.92
C ILE A 17 3.57 -6.12 -3.99
N ASN A 18 4.56 -6.99 -4.18
CA ASN A 18 5.99 -6.66 -4.07
C ASN A 18 6.48 -5.56 -5.02
N MET A 19 5.80 -5.34 -6.15
CA MET A 19 6.27 -4.42 -7.21
C MET A 19 5.63 -3.03 -7.17
N THR A 20 4.62 -2.79 -6.32
CA THR A 20 3.91 -1.50 -6.30
C THR A 20 4.22 -0.67 -5.06
N GLN A 21 5.33 -0.93 -4.37
CA GLN A 21 5.77 -0.13 -3.23
C GLN A 21 6.82 0.88 -3.71
N SER A 22 6.57 2.18 -3.56
CA SER A 22 7.56 3.22 -3.88
C SER A 22 7.71 4.18 -2.71
N LEU A 23 8.96 4.45 -2.33
CA LEU A 23 9.34 5.42 -1.31
C LEU A 23 9.73 6.75 -1.98
N GLY A 24 9.20 7.84 -1.45
CA GLY A 24 9.56 9.21 -1.84
C GLY A 24 9.52 10.15 -0.63
N PHE A 25 9.61 11.45 -0.92
CA PHE A 25 9.50 12.51 0.09
C PHE A 25 8.56 13.61 -0.41
N ASP A 26 7.78 14.21 0.49
CA ASP A 26 6.97 15.39 0.16
C ASP A 26 7.77 16.71 0.20
N SER A 27 7.07 17.83 0.01
CA SER A 27 7.65 19.18 0.05
C SER A 27 8.24 19.56 1.41
N ASP A 28 7.82 18.89 2.47
CA ASP A 28 8.28 19.12 3.85
C ASP A 28 9.37 18.12 4.24
N HIS A 29 9.93 17.38 3.26
CA HIS A 29 10.94 16.35 3.43
C HIS A 29 10.50 15.17 4.31
N ARG A 30 9.18 14.91 4.41
CA ARG A 30 8.63 13.76 5.13
C ARG A 30 8.58 12.55 4.21
N ALA A 31 8.86 11.36 4.76
CA ALA A 31 8.81 10.12 3.99
C ALA A 31 7.37 9.78 3.58
N ILE A 32 7.19 9.38 2.32
CA ILE A 32 5.94 8.87 1.77
C ILE A 32 6.16 7.49 1.15
N VAL A 33 5.34 6.52 1.53
CA VAL A 33 5.30 5.19 0.90
C VAL A 33 3.98 5.05 0.15
N SER A 34 4.03 4.85 -1.17
CA SER A 34 2.85 4.54 -1.99
C SER A 34 2.75 3.02 -2.22
N TYR A 35 1.54 2.49 -2.18
CA TYR A 35 1.25 1.06 -2.32
C TYR A 35 -0.22 0.82 -2.71
N HIS A 36 -0.56 -0.45 -2.95
CA HIS A 36 -1.96 -0.87 -3.11
C HIS A 36 -2.30 -1.92 -2.06
N LYS A 37 -3.52 -1.90 -1.55
CA LYS A 37 -4.09 -2.96 -0.70
C LYS A 37 -5.61 -3.05 -0.94
N HIS A 38 -6.25 -4.05 -0.34
CA HIS A 38 -7.72 -4.11 -0.32
C HIS A 38 -8.28 -3.17 0.76
N ASP A 39 -9.33 -2.43 0.42
CA ASP A 39 -10.12 -1.67 1.40
C ASP A 39 -11.07 -2.60 2.19
N GLU A 40 -11.88 -2.02 3.09
CA GLU A 40 -12.86 -2.78 3.89
C GLU A 40 -13.93 -3.49 3.04
N GLY A 41 -14.21 -2.99 1.83
CA GLY A 41 -15.10 -3.61 0.85
C GLY A 41 -14.41 -4.70 0.01
N GLY A 42 -13.10 -4.88 0.17
CA GLY A 42 -12.30 -5.83 -0.59
C GLY A 42 -11.88 -5.32 -1.97
N CYS A 43 -12.14 -4.05 -2.31
CA CYS A 43 -11.67 -3.46 -3.57
C CYS A 43 -10.21 -3.07 -3.45
N THR A 44 -9.43 -3.27 -4.51
CA THR A 44 -8.06 -2.78 -4.59
C THR A 44 -8.09 -1.26 -4.64
N GLN A 45 -7.30 -0.61 -3.79
CA GLN A 45 -7.11 0.83 -3.81
C GLN A 45 -5.63 1.18 -3.81
N ALA A 46 -5.29 2.33 -4.39
CA ALA A 46 -4.04 3.00 -4.16
C ALA A 46 -4.08 3.73 -2.80
N TYR A 47 -2.99 3.60 -2.04
CA TYR A 47 -2.77 4.29 -0.78
C TYR A 47 -1.42 4.98 -0.80
N CYS A 48 -1.28 6.00 0.05
CA CYS A 48 0.02 6.41 0.56
C CYS A 48 0.03 6.49 2.08
N ALA A 49 1.18 6.20 2.68
CA ALA A 49 1.45 6.47 4.08
C ALA A 49 2.48 7.60 4.18
N CYS A 50 2.16 8.67 4.92
CA CYS A 50 3.05 9.80 5.17
C CYS A 50 3.52 9.77 6.63
N LEU A 51 4.79 10.06 6.88
CA LEU A 51 5.31 10.16 8.25
C LEU A 51 5.02 11.56 8.81
N GLU A 52 3.96 11.68 9.60
CA GLU A 52 3.54 12.94 10.24
C GLU A 52 3.67 12.85 11.76
N GLN A 53 4.38 13.80 12.38
CA GLN A 53 4.52 13.87 13.85
C GLN A 53 4.96 12.52 14.48
N ASP A 54 5.94 11.86 13.86
CA ASP A 54 6.46 10.54 14.25
C ASP A 54 5.45 9.37 14.16
N ALA A 55 4.34 9.56 13.45
CA ALA A 55 3.35 8.52 13.16
C ALA A 55 3.11 8.38 11.66
N TRP A 56 2.85 7.15 11.20
CA TRP A 56 2.41 6.92 9.83
C TRP A 56 0.93 7.22 9.71
N VAL A 57 0.58 8.17 8.84
CA VAL A 57 -0.80 8.53 8.50
C VAL A 57 -1.11 7.96 7.14
N ILE A 58 -2.18 7.17 7.05
CA ILE A 58 -2.56 6.42 5.85
C ILE A 58 -3.68 7.18 5.12
N TYR A 59 -3.47 7.44 3.83
CA TYR A 59 -4.44 8.06 2.95
C TYR A 59 -4.80 7.12 1.82
N GLN A 60 -6.09 6.95 1.58
CA GLN A 60 -6.60 6.33 0.36
C GLN A 60 -6.57 7.37 -0.76
N LEU A 61 -5.99 7.00 -1.90
CA LEU A 61 -5.77 7.89 -3.04
C LEU A 61 -6.73 7.64 -4.21
N SER A 62 -7.47 6.54 -4.16
CA SER A 62 -8.42 6.13 -5.20
C SER A 62 -9.77 5.76 -4.60
N ASP A 63 -10.78 5.70 -5.46
CA ASP A 63 -12.10 5.14 -5.16
C ASP A 63 -12.47 4.14 -6.27
N TRP A 64 -11.68 3.07 -6.35
CA TRP A 64 -11.88 2.00 -7.33
C TRP A 64 -12.92 1.02 -6.83
N ASN A 65 -13.67 0.43 -7.75
CA ASN A 65 -14.73 -0.54 -7.44
C ASN A 65 -14.37 -1.95 -7.90
N TYR A 66 -13.07 -2.22 -8.07
CA TYR A 66 -12.55 -3.47 -8.60
C TYR A 66 -11.61 -4.15 -7.61
N ARG A 67 -11.62 -5.47 -7.59
CA ARG A 67 -10.70 -6.29 -6.79
C ARG A 67 -9.72 -7.02 -7.69
N TRP A 68 -8.45 -6.66 -7.59
CA TRP A 68 -7.37 -7.45 -8.16
C TRP A 68 -7.08 -8.65 -7.25
N ALA A 69 -7.53 -9.82 -7.68
CA ALA A 69 -7.41 -11.07 -6.92
C ALA A 69 -6.22 -11.89 -7.43
N PHE A 70 -5.02 -11.50 -7.00
CA PHE A 70 -3.82 -12.29 -7.29
C PHE A 70 -3.50 -13.24 -6.14
N SER A 71 -3.18 -14.49 -6.47
CA SER A 71 -2.69 -15.46 -5.49
C SER A 71 -1.85 -16.52 -6.19
N ARG A 72 -0.67 -16.82 -5.64
CA ARG A 72 0.22 -17.91 -6.09
C ARG A 72 0.56 -17.79 -7.60
N GLY A 73 1.42 -18.64 -8.15
CA GLY A 73 1.72 -18.67 -9.60
C GLY A 73 2.88 -17.82 -10.11
N GLY A 74 3.49 -16.95 -9.29
CA GLY A 74 4.73 -16.25 -9.64
C GLY A 74 4.60 -15.05 -10.58
N SER A 75 3.40 -14.81 -11.13
CA SER A 75 3.07 -13.62 -11.93
C SER A 75 1.64 -13.17 -11.68
N ILE A 76 1.36 -11.91 -12.04
CA ILE A 76 0.02 -11.34 -12.07
C ILE A 76 -0.51 -11.49 -13.49
N ARG A 77 -1.77 -11.86 -13.64
CA ARG A 77 -2.47 -11.77 -14.93
C ARG A 77 -2.75 -10.30 -15.22
N ALA A 78 -2.61 -9.87 -16.47
CA ALA A 78 -3.07 -8.56 -16.88
C ALA A 78 -4.60 -8.54 -16.88
N GLU A 79 -5.20 -7.73 -16.01
CA GLU A 79 -6.64 -7.47 -15.89
C GLU A 79 -6.90 -5.97 -15.61
N ILE A 80 -8.13 -5.58 -15.22
CA ILE A 80 -8.59 -4.19 -15.11
C ILE A 80 -9.44 -4.04 -13.85
#